data_AF-M7BSZ1-F1
#
_entry.id   AF-M7BSZ1-F1
#
_cell.length_a   1.000
_cell.length_b   1.000
_cell.length_c   1.000
_cell.angle_alpha   90.00
_cell.angle_beta   90.00
_cell.angle_gamma   90.00
#
_symmetry.space_group_name_H-M   'P 1'
#
loop_
_entity.id
_entity.type
_entity.pdbx_description
1 polymer ?
#
loop_
_entity_poly.entity_id
_entity_poly.type
_entity_poly.pdbx_seq_one_letter_code
_entity_poly.pdbx_strand_id
1 'polypeptide(L)'
;MVDYRIREYRDEDYEAVREMFATGMSEYVPALCVHVLKQPWVILVLACTFCVLLTSSKSLLLPILAITLLLAMGRQLLGYFWTMYIEHCLKEDLLDIRTTYMGSKGSCFWVAEADECVVGTVAARPSDHQKGELMLKRMSVRKDYRGLGIAKALCQAVICFAQQQGCSAVVLNTLMVQDEARLMYERVGFEKYRDDVLPTVYGRLANVTISKYRVPGLCGPMAPYRIRQYEDGDYEAVRAMFARGITEHAPAAYVHMLTRPQAQLFFLALFLAVLAASGSLLVSLVAVLLALAGGWFFVRSLWIGYVQQSLRSDLLDIQRSYLEPANSCFWVAEAEGAVVGMVGAVLPVDPSERGRALELKRMSVGREHRGRGIARALCRTVIRFAQERGHSAVVLSTSMVQDSAQRLYESVGFRRVSEGSPSRLASFLQFSVFYYRYEIPGSR
;
A
#
# COMPACT_ATOMS: atom_id res chain seq x y z
N MET A 1 -16.50 2.97 -9.51
CA MET A 1 -15.28 3.67 -9.06
C MET A 1 -15.75 5.08 -8.74
N VAL A 2 -15.70 5.50 -7.47
CA VAL A 2 -16.07 6.87 -7.11
C VAL A 2 -15.03 7.79 -7.74
N ASP A 3 -15.47 8.71 -8.59
CA ASP A 3 -14.57 9.70 -9.16
C ASP A 3 -14.29 10.76 -8.09
N TYR A 4 -13.01 11.03 -7.83
CA TYR A 4 -12.61 12.02 -6.83
C TYR A 4 -11.47 12.87 -7.37
N ARG A 5 -11.47 14.14 -6.99
CA ARG A 5 -10.46 15.11 -7.39
C ARG A 5 -9.71 15.62 -6.18
N ILE A 6 -8.40 15.70 -6.26
CA ILE A 6 -7.58 16.41 -5.28
C ILE A 6 -7.39 17.85 -5.76
N ARG A 7 -7.66 18.81 -4.88
CA ARG A 7 -7.41 20.24 -5.12
C ARG A 7 -6.91 20.92 -3.85
N GLU A 8 -6.41 22.13 -4.00
CA GLU A 8 -6.08 22.99 -2.87
C GLU A 8 -7.34 23.40 -2.11
N TYR A 9 -7.16 23.65 -0.82
CA TYR A 9 -8.18 24.16 0.10
C TYR A 9 -8.75 25.50 -0.36
N ARG A 10 -10.05 25.67 -0.16
CA ARG A 10 -10.79 26.92 -0.33
C ARG A 10 -11.54 27.24 0.95
N ASP A 11 -11.86 28.52 1.18
CA ASP A 11 -12.50 28.95 2.43
C ASP A 11 -13.92 28.34 2.59
N GLU A 12 -14.57 27.95 1.50
CA GLU A 12 -15.83 27.19 1.52
C GLU A 12 -15.70 25.80 2.18
N ASP A 13 -14.50 25.22 2.21
CA ASP A 13 -14.24 23.90 2.80
C ASP A 13 -14.10 23.95 4.33
N TYR A 14 -14.00 25.15 4.92
CA TYR A 14 -13.58 25.36 6.31
C TYR A 14 -14.29 24.47 7.33
N GLU A 15 -15.63 24.48 7.31
CA GLU A 15 -16.44 23.70 8.24
C GLU A 15 -16.28 22.19 7.99
N ALA A 16 -16.30 21.76 6.74
CA ALA A 16 -16.18 20.35 6.37
C ALA A 16 -14.82 19.76 6.79
N VAL A 17 -13.73 20.54 6.66
CA VAL A 17 -12.39 20.14 7.09
C VAL A 17 -12.33 19.95 8.61
N ARG A 18 -12.88 20.90 9.37
CA ARG A 18 -12.87 20.88 10.84
C ARG A 18 -13.73 19.73 11.38
N GLU A 19 -14.93 19.57 10.84
CA GLU A 19 -15.84 18.48 11.21
C GLU A 19 -15.20 17.11 10.91
N MET A 20 -14.60 16.95 9.73
CA MET A 20 -13.98 15.69 9.35
C MET A 20 -12.78 15.36 10.23
N PHE A 21 -11.95 16.35 10.56
CA PHE A 21 -10.83 16.15 11.49
C PHE A 21 -11.34 15.75 12.88
N ALA A 22 -12.33 16.46 13.43
CA ALA A 22 -12.88 16.18 14.75
C ALA A 22 -13.54 14.79 14.82
N THR A 23 -14.33 14.44 13.81
CA THR A 23 -15.00 13.14 13.70
C THR A 23 -13.98 12.02 13.54
N GLY A 24 -13.03 12.17 12.61
CA GLY A 24 -12.00 11.19 12.34
C GLY A 24 -11.09 10.92 13.55
N MET A 25 -10.75 11.96 14.32
CA MET A 25 -10.00 11.77 15.56
C MET A 25 -10.83 11.11 16.66
N SER A 26 -12.13 11.40 16.76
CA SER A 26 -13.02 10.82 17.77
C SER A 26 -13.21 9.30 17.63
N GLU A 27 -13.06 8.77 16.41
CA GLU A 27 -13.15 7.32 16.15
C GLU A 27 -12.10 6.48 16.91
N TYR A 28 -10.98 7.07 17.31
CA TYR A 28 -9.89 6.35 17.98
C TYR A 28 -10.04 6.24 19.51
N VAL A 29 -11.02 6.94 20.11
CA VAL A 29 -11.26 6.90 21.57
C VAL A 29 -11.47 5.48 22.09
N PRO A 30 -12.30 4.62 21.47
CA PRO A 30 -12.49 3.24 21.93
C PRO A 30 -11.19 2.42 21.89
N ALA A 31 -10.39 2.57 20.84
CA ALA A 31 -9.11 1.87 20.69
C ALA A 31 -8.12 2.30 21.78
N LEU A 32 -8.09 3.59 22.10
CA LEU A 32 -7.28 4.12 23.19
C LEU A 32 -7.73 3.59 24.56
N CYS A 33 -9.04 3.51 24.83
CA CYS A 33 -9.57 2.91 26.05
C CYS A 33 -9.10 1.46 26.22
N VAL A 34 -9.17 0.66 25.15
CA VAL A 34 -8.72 -0.73 25.16
C VAL A 34 -7.20 -0.82 25.36
N HIS A 35 -6.41 0.08 24.77
CA HIS A 35 -4.96 0.15 24.97
C HIS A 35 -4.59 0.45 26.43
N VAL A 36 -5.28 1.39 27.08
CA VAL A 36 -5.09 1.70 28.50
C VAL A 36 -5.47 0.50 29.38
N LEU A 37 -6.59 -0.17 29.08
CA LEU A 37 -7.05 -1.33 29.85
C LEU A 37 -6.06 -2.51 29.78
N LYS A 38 -5.31 -2.63 28.68
CA LYS A 38 -4.28 -3.67 28.50
C LYS A 38 -2.98 -3.38 29.27
N GLN A 39 -2.83 -2.21 29.91
CA GLN A 39 -1.61 -1.90 30.66
C GLN A 39 -1.53 -2.73 31.94
N PRO A 40 -0.36 -3.34 32.25
CA PRO A 40 -0.21 -4.24 33.41
C PRO A 40 -0.61 -3.60 34.75
N TRP A 41 -0.30 -2.32 34.95
CA TRP A 41 -0.64 -1.62 36.19
C TRP A 41 -2.15 -1.36 36.31
N VAL A 42 -2.87 -1.12 35.21
CA VAL A 42 -4.33 -0.93 35.23
C VAL A 42 -5.00 -2.24 35.62
N ILE A 43 -4.57 -3.35 35.02
CA ILE A 43 -5.05 -4.69 35.34
C ILE A 43 -4.76 -5.00 36.82
N LEU A 44 -3.56 -4.69 37.30
CA LEU A 44 -3.18 -4.87 38.70
C LEU A 44 -4.07 -4.05 39.65
N VAL A 45 -4.31 -2.77 39.36
CA VAL A 45 -5.17 -1.91 40.20
C VAL A 45 -6.59 -2.48 40.24
N LEU A 46 -7.17 -2.84 39.09
CA LEU A 46 -8.52 -3.41 39.03
C LEU A 46 -8.61 -4.74 39.79
N ALA A 47 -7.61 -5.61 39.65
CA ALA A 47 -7.54 -6.89 40.36
C ALA A 47 -7.37 -6.70 41.88
N CYS A 48 -6.49 -5.79 42.31
CA CYS A 48 -6.32 -5.45 43.72
C CYS A 48 -7.59 -4.87 44.33
N THR A 49 -8.26 -3.93 43.65
CA THR A 49 -9.55 -3.39 44.09
C THR A 49 -10.61 -4.49 44.20
N PHE A 50 -10.66 -5.40 43.23
CA PHE A 50 -11.55 -6.57 43.28
C PHE A 50 -11.29 -7.41 44.53
N CYS A 51 -10.04 -7.82 44.75
CA CYS A 51 -9.65 -8.70 45.84
C CYS A 51 -9.90 -8.08 47.21
N VAL A 52 -9.56 -6.80 47.41
CA VAL A 52 -9.76 -6.07 48.68
C VAL A 52 -11.25 -5.93 49.01
N LEU A 53 -12.08 -5.59 48.02
CA LEU A 53 -13.52 -5.44 48.24
C LEU A 53 -14.21 -6.79 48.43
N LEU A 54 -13.73 -7.84 47.76
CA LEU A 54 -14.25 -9.20 47.93
C LEU A 54 -13.98 -9.73 49.35
N THR A 55 -12.76 -9.55 49.87
CA THR A 55 -12.39 -10.01 51.21
C THR A 55 -13.07 -9.21 52.32
N SER A 56 -13.24 -7.90 52.13
CA SER A 56 -13.89 -7.02 53.13
C SER A 56 -15.41 -7.19 53.19
N SER A 57 -16.08 -7.20 52.03
CA SER A 57 -17.55 -7.17 51.97
C SER A 57 -18.22 -8.54 51.97
N LYS A 58 -17.46 -9.62 51.70
CA LYS A 58 -17.98 -10.98 51.48
C LYS A 58 -19.11 -11.06 50.44
N SER A 59 -19.22 -10.06 49.57
CA SER A 59 -20.23 -9.94 48.52
C SER A 59 -19.56 -9.71 47.18
N LEU A 60 -20.08 -10.35 46.13
CA LEU A 60 -19.60 -10.17 44.76
C LEU A 60 -20.10 -8.86 44.12
N LEU A 61 -21.19 -8.27 44.65
CA LEU A 61 -21.84 -7.11 44.05
C LEU A 61 -21.02 -5.82 44.20
N LEU A 62 -20.43 -5.61 45.38
CA LEU A 62 -19.63 -4.42 45.67
C LEU A 62 -18.36 -4.30 44.79
N PRO A 63 -17.51 -5.33 44.64
CA PRO A 63 -16.34 -5.24 43.76
C PRO A 63 -16.73 -5.07 42.29
N ILE A 64 -17.81 -5.71 41.82
CA ILE A 64 -18.32 -5.52 40.46
C ILE A 64 -18.74 -4.06 40.25
N LEU A 65 -19.56 -3.50 41.15
CA LEU A 65 -19.99 -2.11 41.07
C LEU A 65 -18.81 -1.15 41.08
N ALA A 66 -17.85 -1.34 42.00
CA ALA A 66 -16.66 -0.51 42.09
C ALA A 66 -15.83 -0.53 40.78
N ILE A 67 -15.60 -1.71 40.20
CA ILE A 67 -14.89 -1.83 38.92
C ILE A 67 -15.66 -1.15 37.80
N THR A 68 -16.99 -1.33 37.73
CA THR A 68 -17.78 -0.68 36.67
C THR A 68 -17.71 0.84 36.76
N LEU A 69 -17.76 1.41 37.99
CA LEU A 69 -17.59 2.84 38.21
C LEU A 69 -16.18 3.32 37.87
N LEU A 70 -15.14 2.56 38.23
CA LEU A 70 -13.75 2.89 37.88
C LEU A 70 -13.52 2.87 36.37
N LEU A 71 -14.06 1.87 35.66
CA LEU A 71 -13.99 1.78 34.20
C LEU A 71 -14.76 2.92 33.53
N ALA A 72 -15.97 3.25 34.04
CA ALA A 72 -16.75 4.37 33.54
C ALA A 72 -16.04 5.71 33.75
N MET A 73 -15.47 5.93 34.94
CA MET A 73 -14.67 7.12 35.26
C MET A 73 -13.43 7.21 34.36
N GLY A 74 -12.69 6.11 34.20
CA GLY A 74 -11.53 6.04 33.32
C GLY A 74 -11.86 6.36 31.87
N ARG A 75 -12.98 5.83 31.36
CA ARG A 75 -13.48 6.15 30.00
C ARG A 75 -13.83 7.62 29.86
N GLN A 76 -14.51 8.22 30.83
CA GLN A 76 -14.89 9.65 30.80
C GLN A 76 -13.66 10.56 30.85
N LEU A 77 -12.70 10.28 31.74
CA LEU A 77 -11.46 11.05 31.83
C LEU A 77 -10.65 10.97 30.54
N LEU A 78 -10.52 9.77 29.97
CA LEU A 78 -9.80 9.59 28.71
C LEU A 78 -10.50 10.31 27.54
N GLY A 79 -11.84 10.26 27.50
CA GLY A 79 -12.64 11.02 26.55
C GLY A 79 -12.42 12.52 26.68
N TYR A 80 -12.43 13.05 27.91
CA TYR A 80 -12.17 14.47 28.18
C TYR A 80 -10.79 14.92 27.69
N PHE A 81 -9.72 14.17 28.00
CA PHE A 81 -8.38 14.48 27.52
C PHE A 81 -8.28 14.43 25.99
N TRP A 82 -9.00 13.51 25.35
CA TRP A 82 -9.03 13.40 23.91
C TRP A 82 -9.77 14.58 23.25
N THR A 83 -10.91 14.98 23.79
CA THR A 83 -11.65 16.18 23.34
C THR A 83 -10.81 17.44 23.48
N MET A 84 -10.10 17.60 24.61
CA MET A 84 -9.14 18.69 24.82
C MET A 84 -8.05 18.73 23.74
N TYR A 85 -7.53 17.56 23.33
CA TYR A 85 -6.56 17.47 22.25
C TYR A 85 -7.16 17.88 20.89
N ILE A 86 -8.39 17.43 20.58
CA ILE A 86 -9.09 17.80 19.34
C ILE A 86 -9.32 19.32 19.32
N GLU A 87 -9.83 19.90 20.40
CA GLU A 87 -10.06 21.34 20.51
C GLU A 87 -8.78 22.15 20.36
N HIS A 88 -7.69 21.71 20.99
CA HIS A 88 -6.40 22.35 20.83
C HIS A 88 -5.94 22.35 19.36
N CYS A 89 -6.09 21.23 18.65
CA CYS A 89 -5.79 21.16 17.21
C CYS A 89 -6.71 22.07 16.37
N LEU A 90 -7.99 22.17 16.73
CA LEU A 90 -8.96 23.05 16.05
C LEU A 90 -8.69 24.53 16.29
N LYS A 91 -8.10 24.90 17.43
CA LYS A 91 -7.77 26.29 17.79
C LYS A 91 -6.39 26.73 17.28
N GLU A 92 -5.39 25.88 17.39
CA GLU A 92 -4.02 26.24 17.00
C GLU A 92 -3.76 26.02 15.50
N ASP A 93 -4.27 24.93 14.94
CA ASP A 93 -3.82 24.45 13.62
C ASP A 93 -4.87 24.67 12.52
N LEU A 94 -6.16 24.56 12.87
CA LEU A 94 -7.29 24.62 11.92
C LEU A 94 -8.21 25.84 12.15
N LEU A 95 -7.83 26.80 13.00
CA LEU A 95 -8.61 28.02 13.22
C LEU A 95 -8.55 28.94 12.00
N ASP A 96 -7.36 29.12 11.44
CA ASP A 96 -7.14 29.84 10.19
C ASP A 96 -6.25 29.00 9.27
N ILE A 97 -6.88 28.10 8.51
CA ILE A 97 -6.18 27.17 7.60
C ILE A 97 -5.40 27.96 6.54
N ARG A 98 -5.96 29.09 6.07
CA ARG A 98 -5.35 29.90 5.03
C ARG A 98 -4.05 30.52 5.52
N THR A 99 -4.05 31.13 6.69
CA THR A 99 -2.84 31.72 7.27
C THR A 99 -1.81 30.64 7.65
N THR A 100 -2.25 29.53 8.25
CA THR A 100 -1.36 28.47 8.73
C THR A 100 -0.71 27.66 7.61
N TYR A 101 -1.46 27.34 6.55
CA TYR A 101 -1.01 26.40 5.51
C TYR A 101 -0.94 26.99 4.10
N MET A 102 -1.63 28.08 3.81
CA MET A 102 -1.61 28.68 2.46
C MET A 102 -0.80 29.98 2.38
N GLY A 103 -0.37 30.54 3.53
CA GLY A 103 0.32 31.83 3.59
C GLY A 103 1.83 31.80 3.29
N SER A 104 2.49 30.62 3.32
CA SER A 104 3.95 30.53 3.20
C SER A 104 4.41 29.69 2.00
N LYS A 105 5.52 30.12 1.34
CA LYS A 105 6.19 29.34 0.29
C LYS A 105 6.83 28.09 0.91
N GLY A 106 6.09 26.98 0.91
CA GLY A 106 6.53 25.72 1.51
C GLY A 106 5.49 25.04 2.39
N SER A 107 4.30 25.64 2.54
CA SER A 107 3.13 24.99 3.12
C SER A 107 2.02 24.90 2.08
N CYS A 108 1.15 23.90 2.22
CA CYS A 108 -0.08 23.82 1.44
C CYS A 108 -1.09 22.91 2.17
N PHE A 109 -2.37 23.10 1.85
CA PHE A 109 -3.47 22.28 2.35
C PHE A 109 -4.29 21.78 1.16
N TRP A 110 -4.50 20.47 1.10
CA TRP A 110 -5.30 19.83 0.05
C TRP A 110 -6.55 19.17 0.61
N VAL A 111 -7.58 19.19 -0.22
CA VAL A 111 -8.83 18.46 -0.01
C VAL A 111 -9.04 17.49 -1.17
N ALA A 112 -9.61 16.33 -0.85
CA ALA A 112 -10.18 15.41 -1.82
C ALA A 112 -11.69 15.67 -1.87
N GLU A 113 -12.20 15.93 -3.07
CA GLU A 113 -13.60 16.20 -3.34
C GLU A 113 -14.20 15.03 -4.13
N ALA A 114 -15.34 14.53 -3.68
CA ALA A 114 -16.16 13.54 -4.38
C ALA A 114 -17.63 13.89 -4.14
N ASP A 115 -18.46 13.77 -5.18
CA ASP A 115 -19.87 14.14 -5.14
C ASP A 115 -20.10 15.56 -4.57
N GLU A 116 -19.29 16.53 -5.03
CA GLU A 116 -19.27 17.94 -4.58
C GLU A 116 -19.02 18.14 -3.08
N CYS A 117 -18.61 17.09 -2.36
CA CYS A 117 -18.34 17.12 -0.93
C CYS A 117 -16.86 16.90 -0.65
N VAL A 118 -16.32 17.55 0.39
CA VAL A 118 -14.99 17.24 0.91
C VAL A 118 -15.04 15.88 1.62
N VAL A 119 -14.26 14.93 1.11
CA VAL A 119 -14.21 13.54 1.60
C VAL A 119 -12.85 13.16 2.17
N GLY A 120 -11.83 13.99 1.99
CA GLY A 120 -10.51 13.79 2.59
C GLY A 120 -9.68 15.07 2.65
N THR A 121 -8.73 15.13 3.58
CA THR A 121 -7.85 16.28 3.80
C THR A 121 -6.43 15.82 4.04
N VAL A 122 -5.47 16.67 3.66
CA VAL A 122 -4.09 16.58 4.13
C VAL A 122 -3.47 17.97 4.14
N ALA A 123 -2.62 18.23 5.11
CA ALA A 123 -1.85 19.46 5.21
C ALA A 123 -0.35 19.14 5.15
N ALA A 124 0.43 20.08 4.65
CA ALA A 124 1.88 20.01 4.72
C ALA A 124 2.47 21.37 5.07
N ARG A 125 3.50 21.37 5.92
CA ARG A 125 4.28 22.57 6.28
C ARG A 125 5.73 22.20 6.58
N PRO A 126 6.68 23.14 6.56
CA PRO A 126 8.07 22.84 6.92
C PRO A 126 8.18 22.21 8.32
N SER A 127 9.08 21.24 8.48
CA SER A 127 9.33 20.56 9.75
C SER A 127 9.98 21.51 10.76
N ASP A 128 9.47 21.50 12.00
CA ASP A 128 10.05 22.30 13.10
C ASP A 128 11.38 21.72 13.61
N HIS A 129 11.68 20.45 13.28
CA HIS A 129 12.84 19.72 13.82
C HIS A 129 14.07 19.77 12.93
N GLN A 130 13.90 19.67 11.61
CA GLN A 130 15.00 19.62 10.66
C GLN A 130 14.71 20.50 9.45
N LYS A 131 15.64 21.40 9.15
CA LYS A 131 15.55 22.25 7.95
C LYS A 131 15.59 21.39 6.69
N GLY A 132 14.75 21.73 5.71
CA GLY A 132 14.63 21.03 4.45
C GLY A 132 13.67 19.85 4.46
N GLU A 133 13.04 19.51 5.59
CA GLU A 133 11.98 18.49 5.63
C GLU A 133 10.58 19.12 5.59
N LEU A 134 9.63 18.38 5.04
CA LEU A 134 8.21 18.73 5.04
C LEU A 134 7.42 17.82 5.97
N MET A 135 6.67 18.38 6.91
CA MET A 135 5.80 17.66 7.84
C MET A 135 4.40 17.52 7.25
N LEU A 136 3.96 16.27 7.04
CA LEU A 136 2.58 15.93 6.69
C LEU A 136 1.73 15.90 7.96
N LYS A 137 0.65 16.68 7.97
CA LYS A 137 -0.30 16.81 9.09
C LYS A 137 -1.73 16.68 8.60
N ARG A 138 -2.67 16.49 9.54
CA ARG A 138 -4.13 16.58 9.30
C ARG A 138 -4.65 15.71 8.16
N MET A 139 -4.03 14.53 7.99
CA MET A 139 -4.55 13.49 7.11
C MET A 139 -5.84 12.91 7.69
N SER A 140 -6.93 12.97 6.95
CA SER A 140 -8.22 12.36 7.33
C SER A 140 -9.02 12.03 6.08
N VAL A 141 -9.77 10.92 6.12
CA VAL A 141 -10.70 10.52 5.05
C VAL A 141 -11.99 10.06 5.70
N ARG A 142 -13.12 10.57 5.19
CA ARG A 142 -14.46 10.21 5.64
C ARG A 142 -14.65 8.70 5.53
N LYS A 143 -15.27 8.09 6.55
CA LYS A 143 -15.37 6.63 6.70
C LYS A 143 -15.93 5.93 5.46
N ASP A 144 -16.96 6.50 4.85
CA ASP A 144 -17.64 5.92 3.67
C ASP A 144 -16.81 5.98 2.39
N TYR A 145 -15.71 6.74 2.40
CA TYR A 145 -14.79 6.92 1.27
C TYR A 145 -13.41 6.25 1.51
N ARG A 146 -13.26 5.49 2.61
CA ARG A 146 -12.05 4.71 2.89
C ARG A 146 -11.96 3.49 1.97
N GLY A 147 -10.73 3.00 1.77
CA GLY A 147 -10.46 1.87 0.85
C GLY A 147 -10.46 2.23 -0.64
N LEU A 148 -10.85 3.45 -1.02
CA LEU A 148 -10.90 3.93 -2.40
C LEU A 148 -9.57 4.54 -2.91
N GLY A 149 -8.53 4.55 -2.07
CA GLY A 149 -7.20 5.07 -2.43
C GLY A 149 -7.01 6.57 -2.24
N ILE A 150 -8.00 7.30 -1.72
CA ILE A 150 -7.96 8.76 -1.51
C ILE A 150 -6.77 9.18 -0.63
N ALA A 151 -6.58 8.54 0.53
CA ALA A 151 -5.46 8.84 1.43
C ALA A 151 -4.09 8.66 0.75
N LYS A 152 -3.96 7.65 -0.12
CA LYS A 152 -2.73 7.40 -0.88
C LYS A 152 -2.49 8.53 -1.90
N ALA A 153 -3.53 8.95 -2.60
CA ALA A 153 -3.44 10.05 -3.55
C ALA A 153 -3.12 11.38 -2.86
N LEU A 154 -3.68 11.64 -1.68
CA LEU A 154 -3.34 12.80 -0.84
C LEU A 154 -1.87 12.77 -0.38
N CYS A 155 -1.36 11.62 0.10
CA CYS A 155 0.07 11.48 0.40
C CYS A 155 0.96 11.75 -0.82
N GLN A 156 0.55 11.29 -2.00
CA GLN A 156 1.30 11.53 -3.25
C GLN A 156 1.32 13.01 -3.62
N ALA A 157 0.23 13.75 -3.40
CA ALA A 157 0.19 15.19 -3.59
C ALA A 157 1.21 15.91 -2.69
N VAL A 158 1.29 15.53 -1.41
CA VAL A 158 2.27 16.08 -0.46
C VAL A 158 3.71 15.75 -0.88
N ILE A 159 3.98 14.50 -1.29
CA ILE A 159 5.31 14.08 -1.75
C ILE A 159 5.72 14.87 -3.00
N CYS A 160 4.81 15.03 -3.96
CA CYS A 160 5.07 15.80 -5.18
C CYS A 160 5.35 17.28 -4.86
N PHE A 161 4.58 17.88 -3.95
CA PHE A 161 4.83 19.23 -3.48
C PHE A 161 6.19 19.36 -2.78
N ALA A 162 6.53 18.43 -1.89
CA ALA A 162 7.84 18.42 -1.22
C ALA A 162 9.00 18.36 -2.22
N GLN A 163 8.86 17.56 -3.28
CA GLN A 163 9.85 17.47 -4.36
C GLN A 163 9.96 18.77 -5.15
N GLN A 164 8.84 19.43 -5.48
CA GLN A 164 8.84 20.72 -6.16
C GLN A 164 9.51 21.83 -5.33
N GLN A 165 9.39 21.76 -4.00
CA GLN A 165 10.04 22.68 -3.07
C GLN A 165 11.49 22.29 -2.76
N GLY A 166 12.01 21.18 -3.33
CA GLY A 166 13.38 20.71 -3.08
C GLY A 166 13.60 20.21 -1.66
N CYS A 167 12.55 19.73 -0.97
CA CYS A 167 12.67 19.15 0.36
C CYS A 167 13.43 17.82 0.33
N SER A 168 14.22 17.55 1.36
CA SER A 168 15.03 16.32 1.49
C SER A 168 14.22 15.09 1.88
N ALA A 169 13.12 15.30 2.62
CA ALA A 169 12.22 14.25 3.08
C ALA A 169 10.83 14.79 3.43
N VAL A 170 9.83 13.90 3.42
CA VAL A 170 8.52 14.13 4.03
C VAL A 170 8.45 13.27 5.29
N VAL A 171 8.11 13.90 6.41
CA VAL A 171 7.98 13.28 7.72
C VAL A 171 6.56 13.34 8.21
N LEU A 172 6.15 12.37 9.03
CA LEU A 172 4.86 12.40 9.71
C LEU A 172 4.92 11.69 11.04
N ASN A 173 3.94 12.02 11.88
CA ASN A 173 3.71 11.42 13.18
C ASN A 173 2.33 10.77 13.19
N THR A 174 2.24 9.54 13.67
CA THR A 174 0.96 8.80 13.79
C THR A 174 0.91 8.09 15.13
N LEU A 175 -0.28 8.00 15.73
CA LEU A 175 -0.45 7.32 17.01
C LEU A 175 -0.51 5.80 16.81
N MET A 176 -0.09 5.05 17.83
CA MET A 176 -0.11 3.58 17.83
C MET A 176 -1.51 2.97 17.61
N VAL A 177 -2.58 3.66 17.99
CA VAL A 177 -3.97 3.21 17.79
C VAL A 177 -4.47 3.37 16.34
N GLN A 178 -3.69 4.01 15.47
CA GLN A 178 -4.05 4.31 14.08
C GLN A 178 -3.46 3.27 13.11
N ASP A 179 -3.73 1.98 13.34
CA ASP A 179 -3.11 0.88 12.60
C ASP A 179 -3.39 0.91 11.08
N GLU A 180 -4.61 1.28 10.68
CA GLU A 180 -4.96 1.43 9.26
C GLU A 180 -4.11 2.51 8.56
N ALA A 181 -3.87 3.62 9.25
CA ALA A 181 -3.05 4.72 8.73
C ALA A 181 -1.58 4.30 8.62
N ARG A 182 -1.04 3.61 9.62
CA ARG A 182 0.34 3.09 9.63
C ARG A 182 0.62 2.17 8.45
N LEU A 183 -0.24 1.17 8.23
CA LEU A 183 -0.13 0.26 7.08
C LEU A 183 -0.28 1.00 5.75
N MET A 184 -1.12 2.04 5.70
CA MET A 184 -1.27 2.87 4.50
C MET A 184 0.00 3.65 4.19
N TYR A 185 0.61 4.32 5.18
CA TYR A 185 1.87 5.06 5.00
C TYR A 185 3.00 4.15 4.52
N GLU A 186 3.16 2.96 5.12
CA GLU A 186 4.17 1.98 4.72
C GLU A 186 3.97 1.53 3.25
N ARG A 187 2.72 1.37 2.81
CA ARG A 187 2.40 1.05 1.39
C ARG A 187 2.65 2.20 0.42
N VAL A 188 2.65 3.45 0.89
CA VAL A 188 3.02 4.62 0.08
C VAL A 188 4.53 4.74 -0.08
N GLY A 189 5.30 4.19 0.86
CA GLY A 189 6.77 4.24 0.87
C GLY A 189 7.36 4.98 2.07
N PHE A 190 6.55 5.28 3.09
CA PHE A 190 7.06 5.81 4.35
C PHE A 190 7.72 4.69 5.16
N GLU A 191 8.91 4.97 5.69
CA GLU A 191 9.64 4.07 6.56
C GLU A 191 9.58 4.57 8.00
N LYS A 192 9.25 3.68 8.93
CA LYS A 192 9.27 4.00 10.36
C LYS A 192 10.72 4.05 10.84
N TYR A 193 11.14 5.19 11.40
CA TYR A 193 12.52 5.36 11.87
C TYR A 193 12.63 5.58 13.39
N ARG A 194 11.52 5.91 14.08
CA ARG A 194 11.53 6.17 15.51
C ARG A 194 10.14 5.99 16.13
N ASP A 195 10.10 5.50 17.37
CA ASP A 195 8.91 5.51 18.23
C ASP A 195 9.23 6.34 19.49
N ASP A 196 8.40 7.33 19.79
CA ASP A 196 8.54 8.16 20.99
C ASP A 196 7.30 8.00 21.87
N VAL A 197 7.48 7.88 23.19
CA VAL A 197 6.37 7.96 24.14
C VAL A 197 5.89 9.41 24.21
N LEU A 198 4.57 9.61 24.19
CA LEU A 198 3.97 10.92 24.28
C LEU A 198 4.45 11.62 25.58
N PRO A 199 5.01 12.85 25.51
CA PRO A 199 5.69 13.50 26.62
C PRO A 199 4.73 14.11 27.66
N THR A 200 3.57 13.48 27.85
CA THR A 200 2.56 13.86 28.84
C THR A 200 2.55 12.85 29.99
N VAL A 201 2.01 13.25 31.14
CA VAL A 201 1.87 12.34 32.30
C VAL A 201 1.02 11.13 31.92
N TYR A 202 -0.12 11.36 31.27
CA TYR A 202 -0.99 10.29 30.80
C TYR A 202 -0.33 9.45 29.69
N GLY A 203 0.45 10.06 28.80
CA GLY A 203 1.17 9.36 27.74
C GLY A 203 2.19 8.36 28.28
N ARG A 204 2.92 8.74 29.33
CA ARG A 204 3.84 7.85 30.05
C ARG A 204 3.13 6.75 30.83
N LEU A 205 2.05 7.09 31.55
CA LEU A 205 1.27 6.12 32.32
C LEU A 205 0.60 5.07 31.41
N ALA A 206 0.04 5.50 30.29
CA ALA A 206 -0.68 4.63 29.36
C ALA A 206 0.21 4.02 28.26
N ASN A 207 1.53 4.28 28.29
CA ASN A 207 2.49 3.88 27.27
C ASN A 207 1.97 4.19 25.84
N VAL A 208 1.56 5.45 25.63
CA VAL A 208 1.04 5.95 24.36
C VAL A 208 2.21 6.37 23.49
N THR A 209 2.45 5.64 22.39
CA THR A 209 3.58 5.89 21.51
C THR A 209 3.15 6.59 20.22
N ILE A 210 3.96 7.56 19.80
CA ILE A 210 3.90 8.21 18.49
C ILE A 210 4.98 7.56 17.62
N SER A 211 4.56 6.95 16.53
CA SER A 211 5.46 6.46 15.49
C SER A 211 5.79 7.57 14.52
N LYS A 212 7.09 7.76 14.28
CA LYS A 212 7.63 8.72 13.31
C LYS A 212 8.05 8.01 12.05
N TYR A 213 7.56 8.54 10.94
CA TYR A 213 7.75 7.99 9.61
C TYR A 213 8.44 9.01 8.71
N ARG A 214 9.25 8.54 7.76
CA ARG A 214 9.97 9.36 6.80
C ARG A 214 9.93 8.71 5.42
N VAL A 215 9.76 9.50 4.38
CA VAL A 215 10.12 9.09 3.01
C VAL A 215 11.51 9.66 2.72
N PRO A 216 12.56 8.83 2.70
CA PRO A 216 13.90 9.29 2.35
C PRO A 216 14.02 9.55 0.83
N GLY A 217 15.05 10.31 0.44
CA GLY A 217 15.42 10.47 -0.98
C GLY A 217 14.51 11.41 -1.78
N LEU A 218 13.96 12.46 -1.14
CA LEU A 218 13.28 13.54 -1.87
C LEU A 218 14.26 14.65 -2.31
N CYS A 219 15.48 14.66 -1.76
CA CYS A 219 16.53 15.58 -2.17
C CYS A 219 17.07 15.20 -3.56
N GLY A 220 16.40 15.79 -4.52
CA GLY A 220 16.66 15.80 -5.94
C GLY A 220 15.39 16.40 -6.56
N PRO A 221 15.45 17.18 -7.65
CA PRO A 221 14.25 17.27 -8.49
C PRO A 221 13.76 15.83 -8.70
N MET A 222 12.44 15.56 -8.78
CA MET A 222 11.98 14.30 -9.37
C MET A 222 12.83 14.15 -10.61
N ALA A 223 13.81 13.23 -10.63
CA ALA A 223 14.69 13.15 -11.77
C ALA A 223 13.72 12.91 -12.92
N PRO A 224 13.62 13.84 -13.89
CA PRO A 224 12.66 13.72 -14.95
C PRO A 224 12.97 12.39 -15.60
N TYR A 225 12.12 11.40 -15.36
CA TYR A 225 12.39 10.10 -15.92
C TYR A 225 12.13 10.26 -17.40
N ARG A 226 13.10 9.87 -18.20
CA ARG A 226 12.96 9.88 -19.64
C ARG A 226 12.61 8.48 -20.07
N ILE A 227 11.49 8.34 -20.78
CA ILE A 227 11.21 7.09 -21.49
C ILE A 227 11.92 7.19 -22.84
N ARG A 228 12.85 6.28 -23.09
CA ARG A 228 13.55 6.12 -24.37
C ARG A 228 13.49 4.67 -24.82
N GLN A 229 13.82 4.44 -26.09
CA GLN A 229 14.01 3.08 -26.59
C GLN A 229 15.23 2.45 -25.90
N TYR A 230 15.18 1.13 -25.78
CA TYR A 230 16.27 0.32 -25.27
C TYR A 230 17.56 0.51 -26.08
N GLU A 231 18.69 0.51 -25.39
CA GLU A 231 20.04 0.48 -25.95
C GLU A 231 20.83 -0.69 -25.34
N ASP A 232 21.83 -1.23 -26.03
CA ASP A 232 22.56 -2.43 -25.58
C ASP A 232 23.28 -2.26 -24.24
N GLY A 233 23.62 -1.02 -23.87
CA GLY A 233 24.14 -0.71 -22.54
C GLY A 233 23.16 -1.01 -21.39
N ASP A 234 21.85 -1.10 -21.68
CA ASP A 234 20.80 -1.36 -20.70
C ASP A 234 20.62 -2.86 -20.40
N TYR A 235 21.26 -3.75 -21.17
CA TYR A 235 20.99 -5.19 -21.20
C TYR A 235 20.95 -5.84 -19.81
N GLU A 236 22.03 -5.67 -19.03
CA GLU A 236 22.16 -6.24 -17.69
C GLU A 236 21.14 -5.64 -16.72
N ALA A 237 20.92 -4.32 -16.80
CA ALA A 237 20.00 -3.60 -15.93
C ALA A 237 18.55 -4.06 -16.13
N VAL A 238 18.13 -4.19 -17.40
CA VAL A 238 16.79 -4.68 -17.78
C VAL A 238 16.57 -6.11 -17.31
N ARG A 239 17.51 -7.01 -17.59
CA ARG A 239 17.42 -8.43 -17.18
C ARG A 239 17.38 -8.58 -15.66
N ALA A 240 18.24 -7.86 -14.94
CA ALA A 240 18.27 -7.88 -13.48
C ALA A 240 17.00 -7.27 -12.86
N MET A 241 16.46 -6.20 -13.44
CA MET A 241 15.22 -5.58 -12.98
C MET A 241 14.03 -6.52 -13.17
N PHE A 242 13.90 -7.14 -14.34
CA PHE A 242 12.85 -8.10 -14.62
C PHE A 242 12.91 -9.29 -13.64
N ALA A 243 14.10 -9.88 -13.45
CA ALA A 243 14.27 -11.02 -12.56
C ALA A 243 13.87 -10.69 -11.11
N ARG A 244 14.33 -9.56 -10.58
CA ARG A 244 13.98 -9.10 -9.23
C ARG A 244 12.49 -8.81 -9.11
N GLY A 245 11.92 -8.03 -10.04
CA GLY A 245 10.51 -7.64 -10.00
C GLY A 245 9.55 -8.83 -10.02
N ILE A 246 9.85 -9.86 -10.81
CA ILE A 246 9.00 -11.05 -10.90
C ILE A 246 9.12 -11.95 -9.66
N THR A 247 10.33 -12.12 -9.13
CA THR A 247 10.56 -12.98 -7.95
C THR A 247 9.98 -12.43 -6.65
N GLU A 248 9.74 -11.11 -6.56
CA GLU A 248 9.05 -10.46 -5.43
C GLU A 248 7.64 -11.01 -5.17
N HIS A 249 6.99 -11.63 -6.16
CA HIS A 249 5.63 -12.15 -6.03
C HIS A 249 5.54 -13.59 -5.48
N ALA A 250 6.67 -14.30 -5.34
CA ALA A 250 6.69 -15.68 -4.86
C ALA A 250 6.11 -15.84 -3.42
N PRO A 251 6.44 -14.98 -2.43
CA PRO A 251 5.81 -15.02 -1.10
C PRO A 251 4.29 -14.86 -1.15
N ALA A 252 3.80 -13.89 -1.93
CA ALA A 252 2.37 -13.63 -2.04
C ALA A 252 1.63 -14.83 -2.66
N ALA A 253 2.20 -15.45 -3.69
CA ALA A 253 1.67 -16.66 -4.30
C ALA A 253 1.66 -17.85 -3.33
N TYR A 254 2.71 -18.01 -2.52
CA TYR A 254 2.79 -19.08 -1.53
C TYR A 254 1.73 -18.91 -0.42
N VAL A 255 1.61 -17.71 0.13
CA VAL A 255 0.57 -17.41 1.14
C VAL A 255 -0.83 -17.63 0.55
N HIS A 256 -1.06 -17.17 -0.68
CA HIS A 256 -2.33 -17.39 -1.37
C HIS A 256 -2.65 -18.88 -1.53
N MET A 257 -1.66 -19.71 -1.85
CA MET A 257 -1.83 -21.16 -1.94
C MET A 257 -2.20 -21.77 -0.58
N LEU A 258 -1.54 -21.34 0.50
CA LEU A 258 -1.80 -21.85 1.86
C LEU A 258 -3.17 -21.45 2.42
N THR A 259 -3.75 -20.34 1.98
CA THR A 259 -5.07 -19.91 2.44
C THR A 259 -6.21 -20.64 1.73
N ARG A 260 -5.92 -21.47 0.72
CA ARG A 260 -6.94 -22.24 0.02
C ARG A 260 -7.39 -23.46 0.85
N PRO A 261 -8.71 -23.73 0.93
CA PRO A 261 -9.22 -24.85 1.72
C PRO A 261 -8.65 -26.20 1.25
N GLN A 262 -8.37 -26.35 -0.04
CA GLN A 262 -7.74 -27.56 -0.59
C GLN A 262 -6.35 -27.81 0.01
N ALA A 263 -5.54 -26.76 0.14
CA ALA A 263 -4.21 -26.86 0.75
C ALA A 263 -4.31 -27.13 2.26
N GLN A 264 -5.23 -26.46 2.95
CA GLN A 264 -5.48 -26.69 4.38
C GLN A 264 -5.91 -28.13 4.67
N LEU A 265 -6.82 -28.67 3.86
CA LEU A 265 -7.25 -30.07 3.94
C LEU A 265 -6.09 -31.04 3.66
N PHE A 266 -5.22 -30.74 2.69
CA PHE A 266 -4.03 -31.54 2.43
C PHE A 266 -3.09 -31.60 3.66
N PHE A 267 -2.78 -30.45 4.28
CA PHE A 267 -1.91 -30.44 5.46
C PHE A 267 -2.57 -31.10 6.67
N LEU A 268 -3.88 -30.94 6.85
CA LEU A 268 -4.63 -31.63 7.90
C LEU A 268 -4.62 -33.15 7.68
N ALA A 269 -4.87 -33.61 6.45
CA ALA A 269 -4.84 -35.03 6.10
C ALA A 269 -3.44 -35.62 6.30
N LEU A 270 -2.39 -34.90 5.89
CA LEU A 270 -1.00 -35.30 6.12
C LEU A 270 -0.71 -35.44 7.62
N PHE A 271 -1.12 -34.45 8.42
CA PHE A 271 -0.96 -34.50 9.88
C PHE A 271 -1.66 -35.72 10.49
N LEU A 272 -2.93 -35.95 10.15
CA LEU A 272 -3.71 -37.06 10.69
C LEU A 272 -3.16 -38.43 10.25
N ALA A 273 -2.71 -38.56 9.00
CA ALA A 273 -2.14 -39.79 8.49
C ALA A 273 -0.81 -40.14 9.19
N VAL A 274 0.09 -39.17 9.36
CA VAL A 274 1.36 -39.38 10.08
C VAL A 274 1.11 -39.65 11.56
N LEU A 275 0.11 -39.01 12.17
CA LEU A 275 -0.27 -39.25 13.55
C LEU A 275 -0.80 -40.68 13.74
N ALA A 276 -1.67 -41.14 12.83
CA ALA A 276 -2.19 -42.50 12.86
C ALA A 276 -1.09 -43.56 12.66
N ALA A 277 -0.09 -43.28 11.81
CA ALA A 277 1.00 -44.23 11.53
C ALA A 277 2.09 -44.26 12.63
N SER A 278 2.43 -43.11 13.22
CA SER A 278 3.55 -42.97 14.16
C SER A 278 3.14 -42.92 15.63
N GLY A 279 1.87 -42.61 15.94
CA GLY A 279 1.39 -42.33 17.30
C GLY A 279 1.98 -41.06 17.93
N SER A 280 2.80 -40.28 17.21
CA SER A 280 3.53 -39.14 17.75
C SER A 280 3.08 -37.81 17.14
N LEU A 281 2.63 -36.91 18.01
CA LEU A 281 2.29 -35.53 17.63
C LEU A 281 3.51 -34.78 17.08
N LEU A 282 4.70 -35.00 17.67
CA LEU A 282 5.93 -34.33 17.26
C LEU A 282 6.30 -34.70 15.82
N VAL A 283 6.28 -35.99 15.48
CA VAL A 283 6.61 -36.47 14.12
C VAL A 283 5.62 -35.91 13.10
N SER A 284 4.34 -35.84 13.47
CA SER A 284 3.27 -35.29 12.62
C SER A 284 3.44 -33.79 12.35
N LEU A 285 3.78 -33.01 13.39
CA LEU A 285 4.08 -31.58 13.23
C LEU A 285 5.33 -31.35 12.37
N VAL A 286 6.39 -32.14 12.58
CA VAL A 286 7.61 -32.07 11.75
C VAL A 286 7.30 -32.39 10.28
N ALA A 287 6.47 -33.39 10.00
CA ALA A 287 6.07 -33.72 8.64
C ALA A 287 5.33 -32.55 7.95
N VAL A 288 4.42 -31.88 8.66
CA VAL A 288 3.74 -30.69 8.14
C VAL A 288 4.72 -29.54 7.90
N LEU A 289 5.66 -29.29 8.83
CA LEU A 289 6.68 -28.25 8.67
C LEU A 289 7.58 -28.51 7.44
N LEU A 290 8.00 -29.76 7.22
CA LEU A 290 8.76 -30.15 6.05
C LEU A 290 7.94 -29.98 4.76
N ALA A 291 6.65 -30.34 4.78
CA ALA A 291 5.77 -30.16 3.63
C ALA A 291 5.54 -28.67 3.31
N LEU A 292 5.41 -27.81 4.32
CA LEU A 292 5.35 -26.35 4.15
C LEU A 292 6.66 -25.83 3.54
N ALA A 293 7.82 -26.20 4.10
CA ALA A 293 9.11 -25.82 3.54
C ALA A 293 9.28 -26.29 2.08
N GLY A 294 8.91 -27.54 1.78
CA GLY A 294 8.92 -28.11 0.43
C GLY A 294 7.99 -27.36 -0.52
N GLY A 295 6.79 -27.02 -0.07
CA GLY A 295 5.84 -26.19 -0.82
C GLY A 295 6.39 -24.80 -1.16
N TRP A 296 7.10 -24.16 -0.21
CA TRP A 296 7.80 -22.89 -0.45
C TRP A 296 8.86 -23.02 -1.54
N PHE A 297 9.73 -24.04 -1.47
CA PHE A 297 10.74 -24.30 -2.49
C PHE A 297 10.12 -24.59 -3.85
N PHE A 298 9.03 -25.35 -3.90
CA PHE A 298 8.30 -25.66 -5.12
C PHE A 298 7.73 -24.40 -5.78
N VAL A 299 6.97 -23.59 -5.04
CA VAL A 299 6.41 -22.32 -5.55
C VAL A 299 7.52 -21.39 -6.01
N ARG A 300 8.57 -21.21 -5.19
CA ARG A 300 9.74 -20.40 -5.56
C ARG A 300 10.40 -20.90 -6.86
N SER A 301 10.50 -22.22 -7.05
CA SER A 301 11.05 -22.81 -8.26
C SER A 301 10.22 -22.50 -9.52
N LEU A 302 8.88 -22.49 -9.42
CA LEU A 302 8.01 -22.10 -10.55
C LEU A 302 8.28 -20.66 -11.01
N TRP A 303 8.43 -19.71 -10.07
CA TRP A 303 8.75 -18.32 -10.38
C TRP A 303 10.15 -18.16 -10.98
N ILE A 304 11.15 -18.83 -10.39
CA ILE A 304 12.52 -18.84 -10.93
C ILE A 304 12.52 -19.44 -12.34
N GLY A 305 11.80 -20.54 -12.56
CA GLY A 305 11.67 -21.18 -13.87
C GLY A 305 11.06 -20.24 -14.92
N TYR A 306 10.00 -19.51 -14.58
CA TYR A 306 9.41 -18.51 -15.47
C TYR A 306 10.38 -17.35 -15.78
N VAL A 307 11.12 -16.86 -14.78
CA VAL A 307 12.15 -15.84 -14.98
C VAL A 307 13.23 -16.35 -15.92
N GLN A 308 13.78 -17.54 -15.66
CA GLN A 308 14.81 -18.15 -16.49
C GLN A 308 14.33 -18.37 -17.92
N GLN A 309 13.08 -18.84 -18.11
CA GLN A 309 12.50 -19.01 -19.43
C GLN A 309 12.45 -17.68 -20.20
N SER A 310 12.04 -16.60 -19.54
CA SER A 310 11.97 -15.26 -20.15
C SER A 310 13.36 -14.71 -20.46
N LEU A 311 14.32 -14.90 -19.56
CA LEU A 311 15.73 -14.49 -19.74
C LEU A 311 16.46 -15.28 -20.83
N ARG A 312 16.01 -16.50 -21.14
CA ARG A 312 16.57 -17.36 -22.21
C ARG A 312 15.81 -17.28 -23.53
N SER A 313 14.68 -16.56 -23.56
CA SER A 313 13.89 -16.37 -24.77
C SER A 313 13.97 -14.91 -25.23
N ASP A 314 12.91 -14.13 -25.02
CA ASP A 314 12.78 -12.79 -25.56
C ASP A 314 13.75 -11.76 -24.94
N LEU A 315 14.20 -11.98 -23.70
CA LEU A 315 15.20 -11.11 -23.05
C LEU A 315 16.65 -11.60 -23.24
N LEU A 316 16.88 -12.73 -23.91
CA LEU A 316 18.23 -13.16 -24.27
C LEU A 316 18.81 -12.26 -25.36
N ASP A 317 17.99 -11.93 -26.34
CA ASP A 317 18.32 -11.06 -27.47
C ASP A 317 17.18 -10.07 -27.66
N ILE A 318 17.26 -8.96 -26.93
CA ILE A 318 16.22 -7.92 -26.91
C ILE A 318 16.13 -7.25 -28.28
N GLN A 319 17.27 -7.05 -28.95
CA GLN A 319 17.33 -6.40 -30.24
C GLN A 319 16.57 -7.21 -31.30
N ARG A 320 16.87 -8.50 -31.41
CA ARG A 320 16.16 -9.40 -32.33
C ARG A 320 14.69 -9.61 -31.96
N SER A 321 14.36 -9.64 -30.67
CA SER A 321 13.01 -9.95 -30.20
C SER A 321 12.05 -8.76 -30.24
N TYR A 322 12.56 -7.54 -30.08
CA TYR A 322 11.73 -6.34 -29.91
C TYR A 322 12.07 -5.18 -30.84
N LEU A 323 13.29 -5.06 -31.36
CA LEU A 323 13.71 -3.90 -32.18
C LEU A 323 13.75 -4.20 -33.68
N GLU A 324 14.15 -5.41 -34.08
CA GLU A 324 14.15 -5.82 -35.49
C GLU A 324 12.76 -6.04 -36.10
N PRO A 325 11.78 -6.67 -35.41
CA PRO A 325 10.48 -6.95 -36.02
C PRO A 325 9.68 -5.67 -36.25
N ALA A 326 8.91 -5.65 -37.34
CA ALA A 326 7.92 -4.60 -37.57
C ALA A 326 6.82 -4.69 -36.49
N ASN A 327 6.37 -3.55 -35.98
CA ASN A 327 5.32 -3.42 -34.96
C ASN A 327 5.69 -4.03 -33.59
N SER A 328 6.99 -4.05 -33.27
CA SER A 328 7.48 -4.24 -31.90
C SER A 328 8.37 -3.08 -31.48
N CYS A 329 8.52 -2.91 -30.17
CA CYS A 329 9.50 -2.00 -29.59
C CYS A 329 9.73 -2.34 -28.12
N PHE A 330 10.86 -1.90 -27.57
CA PHE A 330 11.19 -2.00 -26.15
C PHE A 330 11.63 -0.63 -25.63
N TRP A 331 11.07 -0.22 -24.50
CA TRP A 331 11.40 1.04 -23.85
C TRP A 331 11.92 0.82 -22.44
N VAL A 332 12.83 1.70 -22.05
CA VAL A 332 13.32 1.86 -20.70
C VAL A 332 12.91 3.23 -20.17
N ALA A 333 12.58 3.29 -18.88
CA ALA A 333 12.51 4.54 -18.15
C ALA A 333 13.85 4.74 -17.45
N GLU A 334 14.53 5.83 -17.77
CA GLU A 334 15.81 6.20 -17.19
C GLU A 334 15.62 7.35 -16.22
N ALA A 335 16.20 7.25 -15.02
CA ALA A 335 16.29 8.32 -14.05
C ALA A 335 17.70 8.32 -13.45
N GLU A 336 18.33 9.48 -13.34
CA GLU A 336 19.67 9.64 -12.76
C GLU A 336 20.74 8.76 -13.45
N GLY A 337 20.63 8.57 -14.77
CA GLY A 337 21.55 7.73 -15.54
C GLY A 337 21.36 6.22 -15.36
N ALA A 338 20.32 5.79 -14.61
CA ALA A 338 20.03 4.39 -14.37
C ALA A 338 18.67 3.98 -14.95
N VAL A 339 18.58 2.75 -15.44
CA VAL A 339 17.31 2.15 -15.84
C VAL A 339 16.48 1.86 -14.59
N VAL A 340 15.31 2.51 -14.49
CA VAL A 340 14.38 2.42 -13.36
C VAL A 340 13.03 1.79 -13.70
N GLY A 341 12.75 1.62 -15.00
CA GLY A 341 11.60 0.86 -15.49
C GLY A 341 11.81 0.33 -16.90
N MET A 342 10.97 -0.61 -17.32
CA MET A 342 11.03 -1.25 -18.63
C MET A 342 9.64 -1.66 -19.09
N VAL A 343 9.42 -1.71 -20.40
CA VAL A 343 8.24 -2.32 -21.03
C VAL A 343 8.56 -2.73 -22.47
N GLY A 344 8.02 -3.86 -22.92
CA GLY A 344 8.05 -4.29 -24.31
C GLY A 344 6.66 -4.28 -24.94
N ALA A 345 6.60 -4.04 -26.24
CA ALA A 345 5.43 -4.23 -27.08
C ALA A 345 5.78 -5.15 -28.24
N VAL A 346 4.96 -6.17 -28.47
CA VAL A 346 5.13 -7.16 -29.55
C VAL A 346 3.78 -7.52 -30.14
N LEU A 347 3.78 -8.20 -31.29
CA LEU A 347 2.55 -8.81 -31.79
C LEU A 347 2.06 -9.92 -30.84
N PRO A 348 0.75 -10.00 -30.57
CA PRO A 348 0.17 -11.06 -29.76
C PRO A 348 0.49 -12.45 -30.33
N VAL A 349 0.73 -13.40 -29.43
CA VAL A 349 0.91 -14.81 -29.81
C VAL A 349 -0.36 -15.35 -30.44
N ASP A 350 -1.52 -14.96 -29.87
CA ASP A 350 -2.84 -15.34 -30.34
C ASP A 350 -3.11 -14.84 -31.78
N PRO A 351 -3.29 -15.76 -32.75
CA PRO A 351 -3.58 -15.40 -34.13
C PRO A 351 -4.82 -14.51 -34.30
N SER A 352 -5.84 -14.60 -33.44
CA SER A 352 -7.06 -13.78 -33.60
C SER A 352 -6.85 -12.31 -33.29
N GLU A 353 -5.79 -11.97 -32.56
CA GLU A 353 -5.42 -10.61 -32.20
C GLU A 353 -4.35 -10.00 -33.12
N ARG A 354 -3.73 -10.81 -33.99
CA ARG A 354 -2.71 -10.34 -34.94
C ARG A 354 -3.29 -9.33 -35.92
N GLY A 355 -2.58 -8.23 -36.11
CA GLY A 355 -3.03 -7.09 -36.92
C GLY A 355 -4.01 -6.16 -36.22
N ARG A 356 -4.73 -6.63 -35.17
CA ARG A 356 -5.69 -5.82 -34.42
C ARG A 356 -5.11 -5.19 -33.16
N ALA A 357 -4.23 -5.91 -32.46
CA ALA A 357 -3.69 -5.46 -31.19
C ALA A 357 -2.16 -5.59 -31.08
N LEU A 358 -1.57 -4.86 -30.15
CA LEU A 358 -0.23 -5.12 -29.61
C LEU A 358 -0.32 -5.74 -28.23
N GLU A 359 0.58 -6.66 -27.92
CA GLU A 359 0.73 -7.25 -26.60
C GLU A 359 1.79 -6.49 -25.79
N LEU A 360 1.37 -5.91 -24.66
CA LEU A 360 2.26 -5.30 -23.68
C LEU A 360 2.90 -6.39 -22.82
N LYS A 361 4.24 -6.49 -22.85
CA LYS A 361 5.02 -7.47 -22.08
C LYS A 361 6.07 -6.82 -21.19
N ARG A 362 6.54 -7.63 -20.23
CA ARG A 362 7.74 -7.38 -19.43
C ARG A 362 7.74 -6.05 -18.66
N MET A 363 6.57 -5.49 -18.35
CA MET A 363 6.54 -4.24 -17.60
C MET A 363 7.00 -4.44 -16.16
N SER A 364 8.06 -3.72 -15.80
CA SER A 364 8.65 -3.73 -14.46
C SER A 364 9.13 -2.32 -14.09
N VAL A 365 8.98 -1.95 -12.83
CA VAL A 365 9.53 -0.70 -12.26
C VAL A 365 10.23 -1.05 -10.95
N GLY A 366 11.46 -0.54 -10.78
CA GLY A 366 12.27 -0.75 -9.59
C GLY A 366 11.54 -0.30 -8.32
N ARG A 367 11.68 -1.04 -7.22
CA ARG A 367 10.92 -0.83 -5.97
C ARG A 367 11.00 0.61 -5.45
N GLU A 368 12.18 1.20 -5.44
CA GLU A 368 12.50 2.59 -5.05
C GLU A 368 11.78 3.65 -5.91
N HIS A 369 11.39 3.28 -7.13
CA HIS A 369 10.83 4.16 -8.15
C HIS A 369 9.32 3.94 -8.37
N ARG A 370 8.69 3.05 -7.60
CA ARG A 370 7.24 2.80 -7.65
C ARG A 370 6.47 3.99 -7.05
N GLY A 371 5.19 4.10 -7.40
CA GLY A 371 4.33 5.20 -6.93
C GLY A 371 4.59 6.55 -7.61
N ARG A 372 5.62 6.67 -8.46
CA ARG A 372 6.01 7.89 -9.19
C ARG A 372 5.35 8.05 -10.57
N GLY A 373 4.35 7.24 -10.90
CA GLY A 373 3.67 7.28 -12.21
C GLY A 373 4.43 6.65 -13.39
N ILE A 374 5.67 6.17 -13.19
CA ILE A 374 6.52 5.59 -14.27
C ILE A 374 5.81 4.45 -15.01
N ALA A 375 5.20 3.49 -14.30
CA ALA A 375 4.48 2.38 -14.93
C ALA A 375 3.28 2.86 -15.77
N ARG A 376 2.58 3.92 -15.32
CA ARG A 376 1.49 4.55 -16.08
C ARG A 376 2.01 5.20 -17.36
N ALA A 377 3.15 5.89 -17.28
CA ALA A 377 3.79 6.52 -18.42
C ALA A 377 4.29 5.47 -19.44
N LEU A 378 4.97 4.42 -18.99
CA LEU A 378 5.39 3.28 -19.82
C LEU A 378 4.19 2.63 -20.52
N CYS A 379 3.10 2.38 -19.80
CA CYS A 379 1.88 1.83 -20.36
C CYS A 379 1.26 2.75 -21.44
N ARG A 380 1.21 4.06 -21.20
CA ARG A 380 0.76 5.05 -22.20
C ARG A 380 1.67 5.12 -23.42
N THR A 381 2.98 4.95 -23.25
CA THR A 381 3.93 4.87 -24.37
C THR A 381 3.58 3.71 -25.31
N VAL A 382 3.24 2.53 -24.75
CA VAL A 382 2.80 1.38 -25.55
C VAL A 382 1.47 1.65 -26.27
N ILE A 383 0.49 2.27 -25.60
CA ILE A 383 -0.79 2.63 -26.21
C ILE A 383 -0.59 3.61 -27.38
N ARG A 384 0.24 4.64 -27.19
CA ARG A 384 0.55 5.61 -28.24
C ARG A 384 1.25 4.93 -29.42
N PHE A 385 2.22 4.07 -29.14
CA PHE A 385 2.90 3.30 -30.20
C PHE A 385 1.93 2.40 -30.98
N ALA A 386 1.01 1.72 -30.29
CA ALA A 386 -0.01 0.91 -30.94
C ALA A 386 -0.90 1.77 -31.86
N GLN A 387 -1.30 2.96 -31.40
CA GLN A 387 -2.08 3.91 -32.18
C GLN A 387 -1.32 4.41 -33.42
N GLU A 388 -0.06 4.81 -33.26
CA GLU A 388 0.82 5.25 -34.36
C GLU A 388 1.05 4.16 -35.41
N ARG A 389 1.02 2.90 -35.01
CA ARG A 389 1.14 1.73 -35.90
C ARG A 389 -0.21 1.25 -36.47
N GLY A 390 -1.30 1.96 -36.19
CA GLY A 390 -2.63 1.64 -36.72
C GLY A 390 -3.30 0.42 -36.07
N HIS A 391 -2.86 0.00 -34.89
CA HIS A 391 -3.53 -1.05 -34.14
C HIS A 391 -4.77 -0.50 -33.42
N SER A 392 -5.80 -1.34 -33.32
CA SER A 392 -7.07 -1.00 -32.68
C SER A 392 -7.09 -1.24 -31.18
N ALA A 393 -6.14 -2.00 -30.64
CA ALA A 393 -6.13 -2.36 -29.23
C ALA A 393 -4.73 -2.63 -28.66
N VAL A 394 -4.65 -2.67 -27.33
CA VAL A 394 -3.52 -3.23 -26.59
C VAL A 394 -4.03 -4.33 -25.67
N VAL A 395 -3.37 -5.48 -25.67
CA VAL A 395 -3.68 -6.62 -24.82
C VAL A 395 -2.52 -6.93 -23.88
N LEU A 396 -2.80 -7.55 -22.74
CA LEU A 396 -1.78 -8.02 -21.81
C LEU A 396 -2.30 -9.13 -20.92
N SER A 397 -1.38 -9.85 -20.28
CA SER A 397 -1.68 -10.81 -19.23
C SER A 397 -0.93 -10.47 -17.94
N THR A 398 -1.58 -10.68 -16.80
CA THR A 398 -1.00 -10.50 -15.47
C THR A 398 -1.51 -11.57 -14.51
N SER A 399 -0.67 -12.02 -13.58
CA SER A 399 -1.10 -13.03 -12.59
C SER A 399 -1.99 -12.42 -11.51
N MET A 400 -2.86 -13.22 -10.93
CA MET A 400 -3.78 -12.76 -9.88
C MET A 400 -3.08 -12.20 -8.63
N VAL A 401 -1.81 -12.53 -8.40
CA VAL A 401 -1.03 -12.05 -7.25
C VAL A 401 -0.36 -10.69 -7.50
N GLN A 402 -0.51 -10.12 -8.69
CA GLN A 402 0.03 -8.81 -9.07
C GLN A 402 -1.05 -7.71 -8.94
N ASP A 403 -1.62 -7.55 -7.74
CA ASP A 403 -2.72 -6.59 -7.49
C ASP A 403 -2.39 -5.15 -7.91
N SER A 404 -1.14 -4.72 -7.73
CA SER A 404 -0.68 -3.38 -8.11
C SER A 404 -0.72 -3.16 -9.63
N ALA A 405 -0.40 -4.18 -10.42
CA ALA A 405 -0.44 -4.14 -11.87
C ALA A 405 -1.89 -4.13 -12.36
N GLN A 406 -2.76 -5.00 -11.81
CA GLN A 406 -4.19 -5.05 -12.13
C GLN A 406 -4.86 -3.67 -11.96
N ARG A 407 -4.71 -3.05 -10.78
CA ARG A 407 -5.25 -1.71 -10.50
C ARG A 407 -4.68 -0.64 -11.42
N LEU A 408 -3.39 -0.72 -11.77
CA LEU A 408 -2.77 0.20 -12.72
C LEU A 408 -3.46 0.10 -14.08
N TYR A 409 -3.56 -1.11 -14.65
CA TYR A 409 -4.17 -1.33 -15.96
C TYR A 409 -5.62 -0.86 -16.00
N GLU A 410 -6.41 -1.22 -14.99
CA GLU A 410 -7.81 -0.78 -14.87
C GLU A 410 -7.91 0.74 -14.78
N SER A 411 -7.04 1.40 -14.02
CA SER A 411 -7.00 2.87 -13.91
C SER A 411 -6.48 3.60 -15.15
N VAL A 412 -5.87 2.88 -16.10
CA VAL A 412 -5.50 3.41 -17.42
C VAL A 412 -6.65 3.23 -18.43
N GLY A 413 -7.57 2.32 -18.14
CA GLY A 413 -8.75 2.04 -18.96
C GLY A 413 -8.79 0.62 -19.55
N PHE A 414 -7.85 -0.26 -19.20
CA PHE A 414 -7.93 -1.66 -19.61
C PHE A 414 -9.09 -2.35 -18.92
N ARG A 415 -9.75 -3.26 -19.63
CA ARG A 415 -10.83 -4.12 -19.11
C ARG A 415 -10.37 -5.56 -19.10
N ARG A 416 -10.69 -6.28 -18.02
CA ARG A 416 -10.46 -7.72 -17.95
C ARG A 416 -11.44 -8.42 -18.88
N VAL A 417 -10.93 -9.20 -19.83
CA VAL A 417 -11.73 -9.88 -20.87
C VAL A 417 -11.83 -11.39 -20.64
N SER A 418 -10.82 -12.00 -20.04
CA SER A 418 -10.81 -13.42 -19.72
C SER A 418 -9.83 -13.74 -18.59
N GLU A 419 -9.93 -14.97 -18.08
CA GLU A 419 -8.97 -15.53 -17.13
C GLU A 419 -8.63 -16.97 -17.54
N GLY A 420 -7.42 -17.41 -17.19
CA GLY A 420 -6.98 -18.78 -17.43
C GLY A 420 -6.01 -19.25 -16.36
N SER A 421 -5.87 -20.57 -16.22
CA SER A 421 -4.88 -21.17 -15.31
C SER A 421 -3.72 -21.76 -16.12
N PRO A 422 -2.46 -21.52 -15.72
CA PRO A 422 -1.29 -21.98 -16.47
C PRO A 422 -1.09 -23.49 -16.42
N SER A 423 -1.70 -24.19 -15.45
CA SER A 423 -1.62 -25.64 -15.31
C SER A 423 -2.83 -26.21 -14.55
N ARG A 424 -3.01 -27.53 -14.58
CA ARG A 424 -4.05 -28.22 -13.79
C ARG A 424 -3.84 -28.04 -12.28
N LEU A 425 -2.58 -28.07 -11.83
CA LEU A 425 -2.25 -27.81 -10.43
C LEU A 425 -2.58 -26.36 -10.03
N ALA A 426 -2.27 -25.40 -10.90
CA ALA A 426 -2.64 -24.00 -10.69
C ALA A 426 -4.16 -23.83 -10.65
N SER A 427 -4.90 -24.50 -11.54
CA SER A 427 -6.37 -24.51 -11.52
C SER A 427 -6.94 -25.11 -10.23
N PHE A 428 -6.40 -26.24 -9.77
CA PHE A 428 -6.80 -26.88 -8.51
C PHE A 428 -6.57 -25.96 -7.29
N LEU A 429 -5.48 -25.19 -7.32
CA LEU A 429 -5.13 -24.19 -6.30
C LEU A 429 -5.74 -22.81 -6.57
N GLN A 430 -6.64 -22.69 -7.56
CA GLN A 430 -7.30 -21.45 -7.97
C GLN A 430 -6.33 -20.29 -8.25
N PHE A 431 -5.18 -20.60 -8.84
CA PHE A 431 -4.23 -19.64 -9.37
C PHE A 431 -4.60 -19.28 -10.82
N SER A 432 -4.94 -18.01 -11.03
CA SER A 432 -5.39 -17.47 -12.32
C SER A 432 -4.42 -16.42 -12.88
N VAL A 433 -4.38 -16.37 -14.20
CA VAL A 433 -3.81 -15.30 -15.01
C VAL A 433 -4.96 -14.56 -15.65
N PHE A 434 -4.99 -13.25 -15.48
CA PHE A 434 -6.01 -12.37 -16.04
C PHE A 434 -5.52 -11.76 -17.34
N TYR A 435 -6.40 -11.76 -18.34
CA TYR A 435 -6.16 -11.12 -19.63
C TYR A 435 -6.94 -9.82 -19.70
N TYR A 436 -6.24 -8.77 -20.10
CA TYR A 436 -6.76 -7.42 -20.19
C TYR A 436 -6.68 -6.91 -21.62
N ARG A 437 -7.66 -6.08 -21.99
CA ARG A 437 -7.75 -5.43 -23.30
C ARG A 437 -8.08 -3.95 -23.14
N TYR A 438 -7.40 -3.11 -23.89
CA TYR A 438 -7.67 -1.68 -24.05
C TYR A 438 -7.99 -1.40 -25.51
N GLU A 439 -9.19 -0.88 -25.78
CA GLU A 439 -9.59 -0.44 -27.13
C GLU A 439 -9.09 0.99 -27.35
N ILE A 440 -8.42 1.24 -28.47
CA ILE A 440 -7.87 2.55 -28.83
C ILE A 440 -8.99 3.37 -29.51
N PRO A 441 -9.44 4.49 -28.91
CA PRO A 441 -10.50 5.30 -29.50
C PRO A 441 -10.08 5.86 -30.87
N GLY A 442 -10.95 5.73 -31.87
CA GLY A 442 -10.74 6.30 -33.21
C GLY A 442 -10.01 5.38 -34.21
N SER A 443 -9.69 4.15 -33.83
CA SER A 443 -9.25 3.12 -34.78
C SER A 443 -10.46 2.49 -35.47
N ARG A 444 -10.68 2.80 -36.74
CA ARG A 444 -11.65 2.13 -37.62
C ARG A 444 -10.97 1.69 -38.89
#